data_AF-A0A0H5CUJ4-F1
#
_entry.id   AF-A0A0H5CUJ4-F1
#
_cell.length_a   1.000
_cell.length_b   1.000
_cell.length_c   1.000
_cell.angle_alpha   90.00
_cell.angle_beta   90.00
_cell.angle_gamma   90.00
#
_symmetry.space_group_name_H-M   'P 1'
#
loop_
_entity.id
_entity.type
_entity.pdbx_description
1 polymer ?
#
loop_
_entity_poly.entity_id
_entity_poly.type
_entity_poly.pdbx_seq_one_letter_code
_entity_poly.pdbx_strand_id
1 'polypeptide(L)'
;MVLDPQIDATDLYAFTSPEAPETITVVVNYYPFQAPGAVVPYRFATNTYYDINFDSTGDGEPEVTYRWTFRDTGGSRASVTGVVDSLAGSAIGQRYTLERLRPGSPPQTLLRDGVAAPTHFGQLLMPDYDRLRREAIVKLPGGGQTFAGQAADPFYTNLKATSLIRFGTLTPPVETPVPLNLSAMVLQVPKSEVALRGDAGRNPVVGIWATAARKAVNLSGGPATYRQVSRVGNPTFNEVFVRCPSVVPCTANDRFNATKPADDRATADTYEGVLRPSKAKLIESLTGLKAPAEPRGDLESAWLYGLSDGLNSHRTNQDADAAGMVPAEELRLNMSTPISPRAHRLGYIAGDPQGFPNGRRLDDDISASVLSILMGALTTPGMPGIGPDVMGGKPTKPNTKTFPYLAIPLHF
;
A
#
# COMPACT_ATOMS: atom_id res chain seq x y z
N MET A 1 -1.55 9.31 13.62
CA MET A 1 -2.51 8.80 12.62
C MET A 1 -3.98 9.15 12.92
N VAL A 2 -4.54 8.89 14.12
CA VAL A 2 -5.99 9.13 14.39
C VAL A 2 -6.48 10.58 14.18
N LEU A 3 -5.59 11.59 14.30
CA LEU A 3 -5.98 13.01 14.25
C LEU A 3 -6.15 13.59 12.84
N ASP A 4 -5.72 12.88 11.79
CA ASP A 4 -5.87 13.34 10.40
C ASP A 4 -6.11 12.14 9.47
N PRO A 5 -7.34 11.63 9.41
CA PRO A 5 -7.63 10.37 8.72
C PRO A 5 -7.42 10.45 7.21
N GLN A 6 -7.51 11.64 6.60
CA GLN A 6 -7.41 11.79 5.15
C GLN A 6 -6.01 11.48 4.59
N ILE A 7 -4.99 11.47 5.45
CA ILE A 7 -3.59 11.17 5.12
C ILE A 7 -3.10 9.88 5.75
N ASP A 8 -4.00 9.14 6.41
CA ASP A 8 -3.70 7.87 7.03
C ASP A 8 -3.65 6.78 5.96
N ALA A 9 -2.44 6.37 5.56
CA ALA A 9 -2.23 5.29 4.61
C ALA A 9 -2.39 3.94 5.32
N THR A 10 -3.29 3.07 4.86
CA THR A 10 -3.51 1.77 5.50
C THR A 10 -2.78 0.63 4.83
N ASP A 11 -2.80 0.59 3.49
CA ASP A 11 -2.28 -0.51 2.72
C ASP A 11 -1.70 -0.04 1.39
N LEU A 12 -0.62 -0.70 1.00
CA LEU A 12 -0.03 -0.65 -0.32
C LEU A 12 -0.13 -2.05 -0.96
N TYR A 13 -0.51 -2.09 -2.22
CA TYR A 13 -0.51 -3.28 -3.07
C TYR A 13 0.26 -2.98 -4.34
N ALA A 14 1.05 -3.93 -4.82
CA ALA A 14 1.81 -3.80 -6.04
C ALA A 14 1.95 -5.16 -6.73
N PHE A 15 1.54 -5.24 -7.99
CA PHE A 15 1.58 -6.50 -8.74
C PHE A 15 1.66 -6.23 -10.25
N THR A 16 2.26 -7.16 -11.00
CA THR A 16 2.14 -7.17 -12.47
C THR A 16 0.67 -7.31 -12.87
N SER A 17 0.18 -6.42 -13.72
CA SER A 17 -1.24 -6.37 -14.10
C SER A 17 -1.65 -7.61 -14.90
N PRO A 18 -2.62 -8.42 -14.44
CA PRO A 18 -3.01 -9.64 -15.14
C PRO A 18 -3.56 -9.41 -16.56
N GLU A 19 -4.30 -8.32 -16.77
CA GLU A 19 -4.88 -7.98 -18.09
C GLU A 19 -3.92 -7.19 -19.00
N ALA A 20 -2.80 -6.71 -18.45
CA ALA A 20 -1.79 -5.94 -19.18
C ALA A 20 -0.38 -6.27 -18.65
N PRO A 21 0.15 -7.48 -18.94
CA PRO A 21 1.36 -7.99 -18.28
C PRO A 21 2.64 -7.16 -18.49
N GLU A 22 2.68 -6.24 -19.46
CA GLU A 22 3.77 -5.28 -19.65
C GLU A 22 3.72 -4.08 -18.69
N THR A 23 2.71 -4.05 -17.81
CA THR A 23 2.50 -3.00 -16.81
C THR A 23 2.48 -3.59 -15.41
N ILE A 24 2.74 -2.73 -14.42
CA ILE A 24 2.42 -3.01 -13.03
C ILE A 24 1.25 -2.14 -12.59
N THR A 25 0.50 -2.59 -11.60
CA THR A 25 -0.49 -1.78 -10.88
C THR A 25 -0.07 -1.63 -9.43
N VAL A 26 -0.11 -0.38 -8.95
CA VAL A 26 0.04 -0.02 -7.55
C VAL A 26 -1.28 0.54 -7.04
N VAL A 27 -1.75 0.05 -5.90
CA VAL A 27 -2.94 0.54 -5.18
C VAL A 27 -2.47 1.04 -3.82
N VAL A 28 -2.84 2.27 -3.47
CA VAL A 28 -2.64 2.81 -2.12
C VAL A 28 -3.98 3.21 -1.54
N ASN A 29 -4.22 2.74 -0.32
CA ASN A 29 -5.43 3.05 0.43
C ASN A 29 -5.16 4.13 1.46
N TYR A 30 -6.05 5.12 1.52
CA TYR A 30 -6.08 6.23 2.45
C TYR A 30 -7.47 6.40 3.04
N TYR A 31 -7.57 7.15 4.14
CA TYR A 31 -8.83 7.51 4.77
C TYR A 31 -9.71 6.28 5.04
N PRO A 32 -9.28 5.39 5.94
CA PRO A 32 -10.02 4.19 6.28
C PRO A 32 -11.31 4.49 7.04
N PHE A 33 -12.07 3.44 7.30
CA PHE A 33 -13.28 3.46 8.14
C PHE A 33 -14.40 4.37 7.62
N GLN A 34 -14.54 4.46 6.29
CA GLN A 34 -15.63 5.22 5.68
C GLN A 34 -16.92 4.40 5.76
N ALA A 35 -17.90 4.91 6.50
CA ALA A 35 -19.19 4.24 6.64
C ALA A 35 -19.95 4.26 5.30
N PRO A 36 -20.53 3.12 4.87
CA PRO A 36 -21.45 3.10 3.73
C PRO A 36 -22.62 4.06 3.95
N GLY A 37 -23.08 4.72 2.88
CA GLY A 37 -24.24 5.63 2.95
C GLY A 37 -24.00 6.93 3.73
N ALA A 38 -22.75 7.30 4.04
CA ALA A 38 -22.43 8.56 4.71
C ALA A 38 -23.04 9.76 3.96
N VAL A 39 -23.54 10.76 4.70
CA VAL A 39 -24.18 11.96 4.14
C VAL A 39 -23.20 13.12 3.91
N VAL A 40 -21.96 13.00 4.38
CA VAL A 40 -20.87 13.94 4.16
C VAL A 40 -19.82 13.28 3.26
N PRO A 41 -19.23 13.99 2.28
CA PRO A 41 -18.23 13.40 1.40
C PRO A 41 -16.93 13.09 2.16
N TYR A 42 -16.46 11.87 2.04
CA TYR A 42 -15.08 11.47 2.26
C TYR A 42 -14.23 11.95 1.08
N ARG A 43 -13.28 12.85 1.36
CA ARG A 43 -12.41 13.49 0.36
C ARG A 43 -10.96 13.16 0.64
N PHE A 44 -10.12 13.15 -0.40
CA PHE A 44 -8.69 13.28 -0.19
C PHE A 44 -8.40 14.68 0.37
N ALA A 45 -7.30 14.83 1.10
CA ALA A 45 -6.98 16.09 1.70
C ALA A 45 -6.40 17.07 0.66
N THR A 46 -6.82 18.33 0.71
CA THR A 46 -6.20 19.40 -0.08
C THR A 46 -4.88 19.85 0.56
N ASN A 47 -4.07 20.64 -0.15
CA ASN A 47 -2.75 21.12 0.32
C ASN A 47 -1.83 19.98 0.82
N THR A 48 -1.92 18.83 0.14
CA THR A 48 -1.23 17.60 0.52
C THR A 48 -0.65 16.99 -0.74
N TYR A 49 0.59 16.53 -0.66
CA TYR A 49 1.19 15.68 -1.67
C TYR A 49 0.99 14.24 -1.27
N TYR A 50 0.35 13.48 -2.14
CA TYR A 50 0.26 12.03 -2.03
C TYR A 50 1.17 11.43 -3.10
N ASP A 51 2.17 10.67 -2.68
CA ASP A 51 3.23 10.18 -3.55
C ASP A 51 3.25 8.66 -3.57
N ILE A 52 3.43 8.08 -4.76
CA ILE A 52 3.89 6.71 -4.96
C ILE A 52 5.31 6.79 -5.49
N ASN A 53 6.24 6.18 -4.76
CA ASN A 53 7.67 6.24 -5.00
C ASN A 53 8.19 4.90 -5.49
N PHE A 54 9.13 4.93 -6.43
CA PHE A 54 9.74 3.76 -7.05
C PHE A 54 11.26 3.86 -6.97
N ASP A 55 11.88 2.95 -6.21
CA ASP A 55 13.34 2.75 -6.13
C ASP A 55 13.73 1.53 -6.99
N SER A 56 14.54 1.75 -8.01
CA SER A 56 15.05 0.76 -8.94
C SER A 56 16.54 0.44 -8.72
N THR A 57 17.21 1.13 -7.81
CA THR A 57 18.63 0.95 -7.47
C THR A 57 18.86 0.19 -6.16
N GLY A 58 17.91 0.27 -5.22
CA GLY A 58 17.98 -0.33 -3.89
C GLY A 58 18.67 0.55 -2.86
N ASP A 59 18.84 1.85 -3.12
CA ASP A 59 19.47 2.82 -2.22
C ASP A 59 18.46 3.52 -1.27
N GLY A 60 17.17 3.18 -1.37
CA GLY A 60 16.11 3.73 -0.54
C GLY A 60 15.66 5.14 -0.95
N GLU A 61 16.10 5.64 -2.09
CA GLU A 61 15.63 6.88 -2.72
C GLU A 61 14.93 6.58 -4.05
N PRO A 62 13.90 7.36 -4.45
CA PRO A 62 13.15 7.05 -5.65
C PRO A 62 13.78 7.63 -6.92
N GLU A 63 13.93 6.80 -7.97
CA GLU A 63 14.18 7.28 -9.33
C GLU A 63 12.94 7.90 -9.96
N VAL A 64 11.75 7.48 -9.53
CA VAL A 64 10.46 7.98 -10.02
C VAL A 64 9.47 8.15 -8.90
N THR A 65 8.82 9.30 -8.85
CA THR A 65 7.66 9.53 -7.99
C THR A 65 6.46 9.97 -8.82
N TYR A 66 5.30 9.41 -8.54
CA TYR A 66 4.01 9.88 -9.05
C TYR A 66 3.26 10.60 -7.93
N ARG A 67 2.91 11.87 -8.16
CA ARG A 67 2.32 12.76 -7.14
C ARG A 67 0.92 13.20 -7.51
N TRP A 68 -0.03 12.96 -6.61
CA TRP A 68 -1.38 13.52 -6.66
C TRP A 68 -1.48 14.75 -5.76
N THR A 69 -2.05 15.83 -6.29
CA THR A 69 -2.46 17.00 -5.52
C THR A 69 -3.94 17.29 -5.76
N PHE A 70 -4.75 17.18 -4.71
CA PHE A 70 -6.20 17.33 -4.78
C PHE A 70 -6.66 18.77 -4.50
N ARG A 71 -7.76 19.15 -5.14
CA ARG A 71 -8.51 20.37 -4.85
C ARG A 71 -10.01 20.10 -4.90
N ASP A 72 -10.73 20.77 -4.02
CA ASP A 72 -12.18 20.65 -3.95
C ASP A 72 -12.83 21.56 -5.00
N THR A 73 -13.82 21.01 -5.71
CA THR A 73 -14.59 21.74 -6.73
C THR A 73 -16.09 21.76 -6.47
N GLY A 74 -16.54 21.05 -5.43
CA GLY A 74 -17.96 20.92 -5.07
C GLY A 74 -18.22 21.00 -3.56
N GLY A 75 -19.50 20.94 -3.20
CA GLY A 75 -20.04 20.93 -1.83
C GLY A 75 -20.39 19.53 -1.30
N SER A 76 -21.30 19.45 -0.33
CA SER A 76 -21.70 18.21 0.35
C SER A 76 -22.88 17.52 -0.35
N ARG A 77 -23.40 16.40 0.21
CA ARG A 77 -24.65 15.77 -0.27
C ARG A 77 -25.81 16.77 -0.38
N ALA A 78 -25.88 17.76 0.51
CA ALA A 78 -26.93 18.80 0.47
C ALA A 78 -26.86 19.68 -0.79
N SER A 79 -25.71 19.68 -1.49
CA SER A 79 -25.52 20.38 -2.76
C SER A 79 -25.99 19.58 -3.97
N VAL A 80 -26.46 18.34 -3.78
CA VAL A 80 -26.97 17.45 -4.83
C VAL A 80 -28.51 17.49 -4.84
N THR A 81 -29.10 18.10 -5.86
CA THR A 81 -30.56 18.27 -5.99
C THR A 81 -31.22 17.28 -6.95
N GLY A 82 -30.47 16.30 -7.46
CA GLY A 82 -30.96 15.29 -8.40
C GLY A 82 -30.03 14.08 -8.47
N VAL A 83 -30.39 13.11 -9.32
CA VAL A 83 -29.55 11.92 -9.58
C VAL A 83 -28.20 12.37 -10.15
N VAL A 84 -27.12 11.79 -9.63
CA VAL A 84 -25.75 11.96 -10.13
C VAL A 84 -25.45 10.79 -11.05
N ASP A 85 -25.56 11.02 -12.36
CA ASP A 85 -25.29 10.05 -13.40
C ASP A 85 -24.00 10.35 -14.19
N SER A 86 -23.35 11.49 -13.92
CA SER A 86 -22.09 11.91 -14.51
C SER A 86 -21.20 12.65 -13.50
N LEU A 87 -19.90 12.48 -13.61
CA LEU A 87 -18.90 13.24 -12.85
C LEU A 87 -18.61 14.62 -13.47
N ALA A 88 -18.93 14.81 -14.75
CA ALA A 88 -18.75 16.10 -15.41
C ALA A 88 -19.71 17.15 -14.80
N GLY A 89 -19.15 18.22 -14.24
CA GLY A 89 -19.95 19.29 -13.61
C GLY A 89 -20.60 18.90 -12.28
N SER A 90 -20.23 17.76 -11.68
CA SER A 90 -20.83 17.27 -10.44
C SER A 90 -20.58 18.21 -9.26
N ALA A 91 -21.66 18.56 -8.54
CA ALA A 91 -21.65 19.45 -7.38
C ALA A 91 -20.94 18.88 -6.13
N ILE A 92 -20.47 17.64 -6.18
CA ILE A 92 -19.74 16.93 -5.11
C ILE A 92 -18.32 16.53 -5.53
N GLY A 93 -17.84 17.10 -6.63
CA GLY A 93 -16.58 16.72 -7.26
C GLY A 93 -15.34 17.18 -6.49
N GLN A 94 -14.32 16.33 -6.52
CA GLN A 94 -12.95 16.66 -6.20
C GLN A 94 -12.09 16.41 -7.43
N ARG A 95 -11.16 17.32 -7.71
CA ARG A 95 -10.23 17.20 -8.84
C ARG A 95 -8.80 17.05 -8.36
N TYR A 96 -7.93 16.54 -9.21
CA TYR A 96 -6.51 16.40 -8.92
C TYR A 96 -5.63 16.69 -10.13
N THR A 97 -4.39 17.04 -9.83
CA THR A 97 -3.28 17.02 -10.78
C THR A 97 -2.43 15.79 -10.46
N LEU A 98 -2.02 15.05 -11.49
CA LEU A 98 -1.01 13.98 -11.40
C LEU A 98 0.28 14.43 -12.07
N GLU A 99 1.38 14.39 -11.33
CA GLU A 99 2.71 14.73 -11.80
C GLU A 99 3.66 13.53 -11.68
N ARG A 100 4.61 13.43 -12.62
CA ARG A 100 5.75 12.53 -12.54
C ARG A 100 7.00 13.34 -12.20
N LEU A 101 7.73 12.90 -11.20
CA LEU A 101 8.95 13.51 -10.73
C LEU A 101 10.10 12.53 -10.96
N ARG A 102 11.23 13.06 -11.42
CA ARG A 102 12.50 12.34 -11.57
C ARG A 102 13.61 13.21 -10.97
N PRO A 103 14.57 12.66 -10.23
CA PRO A 103 15.69 13.44 -9.69
C PRO A 103 16.39 14.29 -10.77
N GLY A 104 16.72 15.53 -10.44
CA GLY A 104 17.39 16.47 -11.35
C GLY A 104 16.53 17.01 -12.51
N SER A 105 15.26 16.62 -12.62
CA SER A 105 14.34 17.08 -13.66
C SER A 105 13.19 17.93 -13.09
N PRO A 106 12.65 18.89 -13.85
CA PRO A 106 11.42 19.58 -13.44
C PRO A 106 10.24 18.60 -13.39
N PRO A 107 9.25 18.79 -12.50
CA PRO A 107 8.03 17.97 -12.48
C PRO A 107 7.32 17.99 -13.83
N GLN A 108 6.89 16.81 -14.29
CA GLN A 108 6.11 16.66 -15.52
C GLN A 108 4.66 16.42 -15.17
N THR A 109 3.77 17.34 -15.53
CA THR A 109 2.33 17.10 -15.38
C THR A 109 1.84 16.07 -16.41
N LEU A 110 1.28 14.95 -15.93
CA LEU A 110 0.71 13.89 -16.75
C LEU A 110 -0.80 14.06 -16.95
N LEU A 111 -1.49 14.59 -15.93
CA LEU A 111 -2.92 14.85 -15.96
C LEU A 111 -3.20 16.14 -15.18
N ARG A 112 -3.91 17.07 -15.82
CA ARG A 112 -4.56 18.20 -15.14
C ARG A 112 -6.05 17.91 -15.04
N ASP A 113 -6.62 18.31 -13.92
CA ASP A 113 -8.08 18.30 -13.70
C ASP A 113 -8.71 16.90 -13.75
N GLY A 114 -7.94 15.86 -13.41
CA GLY A 114 -8.48 14.51 -13.20
C GLY A 114 -9.57 14.55 -12.13
N VAL A 115 -10.60 13.71 -12.28
CA VAL A 115 -11.74 13.69 -11.35
C VAL A 115 -11.61 12.50 -10.42
N ALA A 116 -11.74 12.73 -9.11
CA ALA A 116 -11.83 11.65 -8.14
C ALA A 116 -13.28 11.16 -8.05
N ALA A 117 -13.51 9.84 -8.08
CA ALA A 117 -14.83 9.28 -7.84
C ALA A 117 -15.28 9.62 -6.41
N PRO A 118 -16.46 10.25 -6.23
CA PRO A 118 -16.89 10.83 -4.96
C PRO A 118 -17.35 9.74 -3.98
N THR A 119 -17.73 10.13 -2.77
CA THR A 119 -18.44 9.22 -1.86
C THR A 119 -19.73 8.70 -2.50
N HIS A 120 -20.01 7.40 -2.37
CA HIS A 120 -21.28 6.83 -2.78
C HIS A 120 -22.37 7.21 -1.76
N PHE A 121 -23.21 8.17 -2.14
CA PHE A 121 -24.31 8.68 -1.30
C PHE A 121 -25.56 7.78 -1.29
N GLY A 122 -25.45 6.54 -1.80
CA GLY A 122 -26.54 5.57 -1.86
C GLY A 122 -27.20 5.49 -3.24
N GLN A 123 -27.90 4.37 -3.46
CA GLN A 123 -28.41 3.98 -4.78
C GLN A 123 -29.44 4.95 -5.37
N LEU A 124 -30.24 5.62 -4.52
CA LEU A 124 -31.24 6.59 -4.99
C LEU A 124 -30.60 7.82 -5.66
N LEU A 125 -29.44 8.26 -5.18
CA LEU A 125 -28.73 9.41 -5.73
C LEU A 125 -27.70 9.01 -6.79
N MET A 126 -27.09 7.83 -6.66
CA MET A 126 -26.05 7.30 -7.54
C MET A 126 -26.37 5.86 -7.96
N PRO A 127 -27.39 5.67 -8.81
CA PRO A 127 -27.88 4.33 -9.17
C PRO A 127 -26.90 3.52 -10.02
N ASP A 128 -26.05 4.18 -10.81
CA ASP A 128 -25.00 3.55 -11.62
C ASP A 128 -23.62 4.08 -11.21
N TYR A 129 -23.18 3.69 -10.01
CA TYR A 129 -21.86 4.10 -9.52
C TYR A 129 -20.72 3.46 -10.33
N ASP A 130 -20.94 2.31 -10.97
CA ASP A 130 -19.97 1.71 -11.88
C ASP A 130 -19.66 2.64 -13.07
N ARG A 131 -20.67 3.32 -13.63
CA ARG A 131 -20.45 4.37 -14.63
C ARG A 131 -19.63 5.52 -14.08
N LEU A 132 -19.97 6.05 -12.91
CA LEU A 132 -19.21 7.13 -12.27
C LEU A 132 -17.75 6.72 -12.04
N ARG A 133 -17.53 5.48 -11.58
CA ARG A 133 -16.18 4.90 -11.41
C ARG A 133 -15.42 4.88 -12.75
N ARG A 134 -16.05 4.45 -13.85
CA ARG A 134 -15.41 4.44 -15.18
C ARG A 134 -15.04 5.84 -15.67
N GLU A 135 -15.85 6.84 -15.40
CA GLU A 135 -15.55 8.24 -15.75
C GLU A 135 -14.35 8.81 -14.97
N ALA A 136 -14.03 8.25 -13.80
CA ALA A 136 -12.85 8.61 -13.00
C ALA A 136 -11.58 7.83 -13.39
N ILE A 137 -11.65 6.89 -14.34
CA ILE A 137 -10.48 6.18 -14.87
C ILE A 137 -9.92 6.97 -16.04
N VAL A 138 -8.65 7.36 -15.95
CA VAL A 138 -8.00 8.21 -16.96
C VAL A 138 -6.75 7.54 -17.48
N LYS A 139 -6.64 7.41 -18.82
CA LYS A 139 -5.42 6.94 -19.49
C LYS A 139 -4.33 8.00 -19.40
N LEU A 140 -3.09 7.57 -19.19
CA LEU A 140 -1.95 8.47 -19.04
C LEU A 140 -1.14 8.60 -20.34
N PRO A 141 -0.51 9.76 -20.59
CA PRO A 141 0.50 9.90 -21.64
C PRO A 141 1.64 8.91 -21.42
N GLY A 142 2.13 8.27 -22.48
CA GLY A 142 3.19 7.25 -22.38
C GLY A 142 2.69 5.84 -22.02
N GLY A 143 1.39 5.67 -21.78
CA GLY A 143 0.77 4.38 -21.48
C GLY A 143 0.39 4.22 -20.01
N GLY A 144 -0.46 3.25 -19.74
CA GLY A 144 -1.04 3.06 -18.41
C GLY A 144 -2.26 3.95 -18.15
N GLN A 145 -2.69 3.96 -16.90
CA GLN A 145 -3.93 4.62 -16.46
C GLN A 145 -3.93 4.86 -14.95
N THR A 146 -4.78 5.79 -14.50
CA THR A 146 -4.94 6.14 -13.10
C THR A 146 -6.41 6.15 -12.70
N PHE A 147 -6.67 5.89 -11.42
CA PHE A 147 -7.94 6.08 -10.76
C PHE A 147 -7.70 6.69 -9.37
N ALA A 148 -8.56 7.62 -8.95
CA ALA A 148 -8.64 8.07 -7.57
C ALA A 148 -10.10 8.12 -7.13
N GLY A 149 -10.42 7.66 -5.92
CA GLY A 149 -11.76 7.79 -5.35
C GLY A 149 -12.13 6.68 -4.37
N GLN A 150 -13.40 6.67 -3.94
CA GLN A 150 -13.86 5.72 -2.94
C GLN A 150 -13.97 4.30 -3.50
N ALA A 151 -13.57 3.30 -2.71
CA ALA A 151 -13.72 1.87 -2.97
C ALA A 151 -14.18 1.12 -1.71
N ALA A 152 -14.70 -0.10 -1.88
CA ALA A 152 -14.83 -1.02 -0.75
C ALA A 152 -13.44 -1.46 -0.30
N ASP A 153 -13.22 -1.59 1.01
CA ASP A 153 -11.91 -1.98 1.54
C ASP A 153 -11.58 -3.42 1.11
N PRO A 154 -10.47 -3.64 0.37
CA PRO A 154 -10.03 -4.98 -0.03
C PRO A 154 -9.37 -5.74 1.12
N PHE A 155 -9.02 -5.07 2.22
CA PHE A 155 -8.39 -5.74 3.37
C PHE A 155 -9.36 -6.71 4.04
N TYR A 156 -8.80 -7.84 4.44
CA TYR A 156 -9.47 -8.83 5.26
C TYR A 156 -8.44 -9.49 6.15
N THR A 157 -8.90 -10.09 7.24
CA THR A 157 -8.03 -10.84 8.13
C THR A 157 -8.80 -11.90 8.91
N ASN A 158 -8.06 -12.62 9.74
CA ASN A 158 -8.57 -13.44 10.82
C ASN A 158 -8.27 -12.73 12.15
N LEU A 159 -9.25 -12.65 13.04
CA LEU A 159 -9.10 -11.99 14.33
C LEU A 159 -7.95 -12.59 15.14
N LYS A 160 -7.77 -13.92 15.14
CA LYS A 160 -6.65 -14.58 15.83
C LYS A 160 -5.30 -14.10 15.30
N ALA A 161 -5.14 -14.05 13.97
CA ALA A 161 -3.91 -13.60 13.33
C ALA A 161 -3.60 -12.13 13.66
N THR A 162 -4.60 -11.26 13.51
CA THR A 162 -4.48 -9.84 13.81
C THR A 162 -4.25 -9.59 15.30
N SER A 163 -4.90 -10.33 16.19
CA SER A 163 -4.70 -10.23 17.64
C SER A 163 -3.29 -10.62 18.05
N LEU A 164 -2.73 -11.67 17.46
CA LEU A 164 -1.34 -12.08 17.70
C LEU A 164 -0.35 -11.01 17.23
N ILE A 165 -0.53 -10.50 16.00
CA ILE A 165 0.37 -9.50 15.40
C ILE A 165 0.23 -8.14 16.12
N ARG A 166 -0.97 -7.56 16.11
CA ARG A 166 -1.19 -6.17 16.54
C ARG A 166 -1.22 -6.03 18.06
N PHE A 167 -1.98 -6.89 18.73
CA PHE A 167 -2.29 -6.71 20.15
C PHE A 167 -1.49 -7.62 21.08
N GLY A 168 -0.84 -8.65 20.55
CA GLY A 168 -0.11 -9.61 21.37
C GLY A 168 -1.03 -10.40 22.30
N THR A 169 -2.18 -10.84 21.79
CA THR A 169 -3.18 -11.59 22.56
C THR A 169 -3.75 -12.74 21.73
N LEU A 170 -4.32 -13.73 22.41
CA LEU A 170 -5.03 -14.83 21.80
C LEU A 170 -6.54 -14.57 21.80
N THR A 171 -7.14 -14.71 20.62
CA THR A 171 -8.58 -14.64 20.40
C THR A 171 -9.04 -15.86 19.61
N PRO A 172 -10.33 -16.24 19.69
CA PRO A 172 -10.89 -17.25 18.81
C PRO A 172 -10.70 -16.85 17.34
N PRO A 173 -10.54 -17.82 16.43
CA PRO A 173 -10.46 -17.55 15.00
C PRO A 173 -11.83 -17.06 14.51
N VAL A 174 -11.89 -15.79 14.11
CA VAL A 174 -13.08 -15.18 13.54
C VAL A 174 -12.67 -14.52 12.23
N GLU A 175 -13.34 -14.87 11.15
CA GLU A 175 -13.14 -14.17 9.88
C GLU A 175 -13.61 -12.73 10.02
N THR A 176 -12.73 -11.78 9.72
CA THR A 176 -13.00 -10.35 9.85
C THR A 176 -12.76 -9.67 8.51
N PRO A 177 -13.75 -9.68 7.60
CA PRO A 177 -13.76 -8.73 6.50
C PRO A 177 -13.94 -7.31 7.06
N VAL A 178 -13.57 -6.28 6.30
CA VAL A 178 -13.82 -4.89 6.66
C VAL A 178 -15.08 -4.40 5.93
N PRO A 179 -16.25 -4.29 6.59
CA PRO A 179 -17.51 -3.88 5.96
C PRO A 179 -17.59 -2.35 5.80
N LEU A 180 -16.47 -1.73 5.42
CA LEU A 180 -16.31 -0.29 5.30
C LEU A 180 -15.68 0.05 3.95
N ASN A 181 -15.75 1.33 3.61
CA ASN A 181 -15.09 1.89 2.45
C ASN A 181 -13.80 2.60 2.85
N LEU A 182 -13.02 2.98 1.84
CA LEU A 182 -11.83 3.82 1.95
C LEU A 182 -11.63 4.63 0.67
N SER A 183 -10.67 5.55 0.69
CA SER A 183 -10.22 6.30 -0.48
C SER A 183 -9.00 5.61 -1.10
N ALA A 184 -9.07 5.23 -2.37
CA ALA A 184 -7.96 4.56 -3.06
C ALA A 184 -7.38 5.43 -4.17
N MET A 185 -6.06 5.42 -4.28
CA MET A 185 -5.33 5.86 -5.47
C MET A 185 -4.76 4.63 -6.16
N VAL A 186 -4.99 4.51 -7.46
CA VAL A 186 -4.53 3.39 -8.27
C VAL A 186 -3.79 3.91 -9.49
N LEU A 187 -2.60 3.35 -9.71
CA LEU A 187 -1.71 3.70 -10.80
C LEU A 187 -1.30 2.42 -11.53
N GLN A 188 -1.61 2.33 -12.82
CA GLN A 188 -1.05 1.34 -13.73
C GLN A 188 -0.04 2.03 -14.64
N VAL A 189 1.19 1.54 -14.70
CA VAL A 189 2.27 2.11 -15.51
C VAL A 189 3.06 1.02 -16.23
N PRO A 190 3.62 1.30 -17.43
CA PRO A 190 4.55 0.39 -18.10
C PRO A 190 5.73 0.04 -17.20
N LYS A 191 6.21 -1.22 -17.24
CA LYS A 191 7.39 -1.65 -16.48
C LYS A 191 8.63 -0.81 -16.80
N SER A 192 8.80 -0.42 -18.07
CA SER A 192 9.89 0.45 -18.52
C SER A 192 9.86 1.86 -17.92
N GLU A 193 8.75 2.32 -17.35
CA GLU A 193 8.70 3.63 -16.71
C GLU A 193 9.38 3.64 -15.32
N VAL A 194 9.40 2.49 -14.66
CA VAL A 194 9.88 2.32 -13.27
C VAL A 194 11.12 1.43 -13.17
N ALA A 195 11.45 0.68 -14.21
CA ALA A 195 12.69 -0.08 -14.28
C ALA A 195 13.91 0.84 -14.38
N LEU A 196 15.02 0.44 -13.76
CA LEU A 196 16.28 1.15 -13.86
C LEU A 196 16.70 1.26 -15.33
N ARG A 197 17.03 2.49 -15.76
CA ARG A 197 17.37 2.84 -17.16
C ARG A 197 16.28 2.49 -18.19
N GLY A 198 15.05 2.25 -17.74
CA GLY A 198 13.91 1.89 -18.57
C GLY A 198 13.95 0.48 -19.16
N ASP A 199 14.83 -0.40 -18.68
CA ASP A 199 14.97 -1.77 -19.15
C ASP A 199 14.55 -2.77 -18.06
N ALA A 200 13.29 -3.19 -18.11
CA ALA A 200 12.75 -4.18 -17.16
C ALA A 200 13.28 -5.60 -17.39
N GLY A 201 13.93 -5.87 -18.53
CA GLY A 201 14.56 -7.17 -18.79
C GLY A 201 15.91 -7.29 -18.09
N ARG A 202 16.69 -6.21 -18.05
CA ARG A 202 17.95 -6.12 -17.30
C ARG A 202 17.75 -5.80 -15.82
N ASN A 203 16.73 -5.01 -15.51
CA ASN A 203 16.48 -4.47 -14.18
C ASN A 203 15.02 -4.72 -13.75
N PRO A 204 14.68 -5.98 -13.42
CA PRO A 204 13.29 -6.38 -13.21
C PRO A 204 12.72 -6.00 -11.84
N VAL A 205 13.54 -5.62 -10.87
CA VAL A 205 13.11 -5.36 -9.48
C VAL A 205 12.93 -3.87 -9.23
N VAL A 206 11.84 -3.53 -8.56
CA VAL A 206 11.55 -2.18 -8.06
C VAL A 206 11.00 -2.23 -6.63
N GLY A 207 11.51 -1.39 -5.75
CA GLY A 207 11.01 -1.09 -4.42
C GLY A 207 9.92 -0.02 -4.49
N ILE A 208 8.83 -0.19 -3.75
CA ILE A 208 7.65 0.67 -3.85
C ILE A 208 7.20 1.06 -2.45
N TRP A 209 6.95 2.34 -2.23
CA TRP A 209 6.29 2.84 -1.03
C TRP A 209 5.45 4.08 -1.35
N ALA A 210 4.45 4.35 -0.51
CA ALA A 210 3.61 5.52 -0.61
C ALA A 210 3.84 6.47 0.57
N THR A 211 3.69 7.77 0.32
CA THR A 211 3.80 8.79 1.36
C THR A 211 2.71 9.84 1.24
N ALA A 212 2.37 10.47 2.36
CA ALA A 212 1.58 11.70 2.37
C ALA A 212 2.35 12.81 3.09
N ALA A 213 2.42 13.98 2.46
CA ALA A 213 3.08 15.16 3.00
C ALA A 213 2.13 16.36 3.05
N ARG A 214 2.04 17.00 4.22
CA ARG A 214 1.20 18.17 4.47
C ARG A 214 1.98 19.45 4.23
N LYS A 215 1.31 20.46 3.66
CA LYS A 215 1.86 21.82 3.61
C LYS A 215 1.95 22.38 5.04
N ALA A 216 3.16 22.56 5.54
CA ALA A 216 3.42 23.17 6.83
C ALA A 216 3.31 24.70 6.74
N VAL A 217 2.67 25.30 7.74
CA VAL A 217 2.65 26.76 7.90
C VAL A 217 4.00 27.20 8.46
N ASN A 218 4.67 28.10 7.75
CA ASN A 218 5.88 28.74 8.22
C ASN A 218 5.52 29.98 9.05
N LEU A 219 5.56 29.87 10.38
CA LEU A 219 5.24 30.97 11.30
C LEU A 219 6.27 32.12 11.25
N SER A 220 7.42 31.90 10.63
CA SER A 220 8.48 32.90 10.44
C SER A 220 8.41 33.62 9.08
N GLY A 221 7.36 33.39 8.29
CA GLY A 221 7.10 34.11 7.04
C GLY A 221 7.87 33.64 5.80
N GLY A 222 8.65 32.54 5.90
CA GLY A 222 9.27 31.91 4.74
C GLY A 222 8.30 31.09 3.88
N PRO A 223 8.73 30.57 2.72
CA PRO A 223 7.87 29.73 1.88
C PRO A 223 7.38 28.50 2.67
N ALA A 224 6.11 28.15 2.44
CA ALA A 224 5.53 26.94 3.03
C ALA A 224 6.26 25.70 2.48
N THR A 225 6.69 24.81 3.37
CA THR A 225 7.34 23.54 3.01
C THR A 225 6.37 22.38 3.22
N TYR A 226 6.50 21.33 2.42
CA TYR A 226 5.74 20.09 2.66
C TYR A 226 6.51 19.19 3.62
N ARG A 227 5.82 18.63 4.61
CA ARG A 227 6.39 17.68 5.57
C ARG A 227 5.68 16.35 5.47
N GLN A 228 6.45 15.28 5.26
CA GLN A 228 5.94 13.92 5.30
C GLN A 228 5.40 13.59 6.69
N VAL A 229 4.26 12.93 6.73
CA VAL A 229 3.53 12.61 7.97
C VAL A 229 2.95 11.19 7.95
N SER A 230 2.98 10.52 6.80
CA SER A 230 2.61 9.12 6.64
C SER A 230 3.53 8.46 5.61
N ARG A 231 3.92 7.21 5.88
CA ARG A 231 4.66 6.32 4.98
C ARG A 231 4.10 4.90 5.10
N VAL A 232 3.94 4.23 3.96
CA VAL A 232 3.60 2.80 3.92
C VAL A 232 4.35 2.10 2.77
N GLY A 233 5.12 1.06 3.10
CA GLY A 233 5.71 0.12 2.16
C GLY A 233 5.09 -1.26 2.36
N ASN A 234 5.82 -2.13 3.05
CA ASN A 234 5.35 -3.45 3.43
C ASN A 234 4.16 -3.36 4.38
N PRO A 235 3.19 -4.27 4.21
CA PRO A 235 2.02 -4.34 5.06
C PRO A 235 2.40 -4.69 6.50
N THR A 236 1.68 -4.09 7.44
CA THR A 236 1.81 -4.32 8.89
C THR A 236 3.18 -4.02 9.50
N PHE A 237 4.06 -3.29 8.78
CA PHE A 237 5.44 -3.05 9.23
C PHE A 237 5.49 -2.30 10.57
N ASN A 238 4.71 -1.22 10.70
CA ASN A 238 4.62 -0.43 11.93
C ASN A 238 4.12 -1.24 13.12
N GLU A 239 3.20 -2.18 12.89
CA GLU A 239 2.58 -2.99 13.93
C GLU A 239 3.46 -4.15 14.38
N VAL A 240 4.33 -4.65 13.50
CA VAL A 240 5.16 -5.84 13.73
C VAL A 240 6.55 -5.46 14.22
N PHE A 241 7.21 -4.53 13.53
CA PHE A 241 8.65 -4.30 13.68
C PHE A 241 8.97 -3.04 14.44
N VAL A 242 8.20 -1.97 14.26
CA VAL A 242 8.49 -0.71 14.95
C VAL A 242 8.22 -0.90 16.44
N ARG A 243 9.28 -0.73 17.25
CA ARG A 243 9.26 -1.00 18.69
C ARG A 243 8.41 0.01 19.45
N CYS A 244 7.13 -0.30 19.54
CA CYS A 244 6.12 0.48 20.27
C CYS A 244 5.60 -0.33 21.47
N PRO A 245 5.75 0.15 22.73
CA PRO A 245 5.31 -0.59 23.91
C PRO A 245 3.78 -0.65 24.09
N SER A 246 3.02 0.11 23.30
CA SER A 246 1.55 0.18 23.35
C SER A 246 0.93 0.08 21.96
N VAL A 247 -0.37 -0.23 21.91
CA VAL A 247 -1.18 -0.08 20.71
C VAL A 247 -1.11 1.38 20.26
N VAL A 248 -0.69 1.62 19.01
CA VAL A 248 -0.50 2.92 18.31
C VAL A 248 -1.40 4.04 18.87
N PRO A 249 -0.88 5.23 19.26
CA PRO A 249 0.31 5.92 18.75
C PRO A 249 1.50 6.02 19.73
N CYS A 250 2.72 5.94 19.20
CA CYS A 250 3.96 6.25 19.93
C CYS A 250 4.98 6.95 19.03
N THR A 251 5.99 7.56 19.66
CA THR A 251 7.04 8.36 19.01
C THR A 251 7.83 7.58 17.95
N ALA A 252 8.02 6.28 18.11
CA ALA A 252 8.69 5.44 17.13
C ALA A 252 7.92 5.35 15.80
N ASN A 253 6.59 5.22 15.86
CA ASN A 253 5.74 5.20 14.66
C ASN A 253 5.69 6.57 13.98
N ASP A 254 5.61 7.65 14.76
CA ASP A 254 5.64 9.01 14.20
C ASP A 254 6.98 9.28 13.50
N ARG A 255 8.10 8.80 14.08
CA ARG A 255 9.41 8.89 13.44
C ARG A 255 9.49 8.07 12.16
N PHE A 256 9.06 6.81 12.17
CA PHE A 256 9.02 5.96 10.96
C PHE A 256 8.20 6.59 9.83
N ASN A 257 7.07 7.21 10.17
CA ASN A 257 6.21 7.91 9.20
C ASN A 257 6.87 9.17 8.62
N ALA A 258 7.80 9.78 9.35
CA ALA A 258 8.47 11.01 8.96
C ALA A 258 9.81 10.80 8.23
N THR A 259 10.39 9.60 8.28
CA THR A 259 11.68 9.24 7.64
C THR A 259 11.49 8.65 6.25
N LYS A 260 12.59 8.57 5.48
CA LYS A 260 12.65 7.89 4.19
C LYS A 260 13.19 6.45 4.32
N PRO A 261 12.96 5.58 3.32
CA PRO A 261 13.58 4.25 3.30
C PRO A 261 15.11 4.28 3.40
N ALA A 262 15.78 5.23 2.74
CA ALA A 262 17.23 5.44 2.85
C ALA A 262 17.74 5.65 4.30
N ASP A 263 16.88 6.13 5.21
CA ASP A 263 17.23 6.40 6.62
C ASP A 263 16.96 5.21 7.55
N ASP A 264 16.39 4.10 7.04
CA ASP A 264 15.89 3.01 7.90
C ASP A 264 17.02 2.31 8.67
N ARG A 265 18.22 2.19 8.09
CA ARG A 265 19.41 1.66 8.78
C ARG A 265 19.77 2.47 10.03
N ALA A 266 19.69 3.80 9.93
CA ALA A 266 20.04 4.71 11.01
C ALA A 266 18.90 4.83 12.05
N THR A 267 17.67 4.42 11.67
CA THR A 267 16.51 4.46 12.53
C THR A 267 16.46 3.20 13.40
N ALA A 268 17.10 3.27 14.58
CA ALA A 268 17.26 2.12 15.47
C ALA A 268 15.96 1.33 15.72
N ASP A 269 14.83 1.98 16.01
CA ASP A 269 13.57 1.27 16.28
C ASP A 269 12.97 0.55 15.05
N THR A 270 13.41 0.92 13.84
CA THR A 270 13.06 0.26 12.58
C THR A 270 13.97 -0.94 12.36
N TYR A 271 15.28 -0.71 12.22
CA TYR A 271 16.23 -1.75 11.83
C TYR A 271 16.39 -2.85 12.89
N GLU A 272 16.54 -2.47 14.17
CA GLU A 272 16.61 -3.44 15.28
C GLU A 272 15.27 -4.15 15.52
N GLY A 273 14.17 -3.49 15.18
CA GLY A 273 12.84 -4.09 15.18
C GLY A 273 12.73 -5.30 14.26
N VAL A 274 13.31 -5.20 13.05
CA VAL A 274 13.35 -6.30 12.08
C VAL A 274 14.27 -7.44 12.53
N LEU A 275 15.49 -7.13 12.99
CA LEU A 275 16.45 -8.14 13.42
C LEU A 275 16.03 -8.86 14.72
N ARG A 276 15.30 -8.16 15.60
CA ARG A 276 14.93 -8.66 16.93
C ARG A 276 13.45 -8.33 17.22
N PRO A 277 12.51 -9.00 16.52
CA PRO A 277 11.09 -8.69 16.58
C PRO A 277 10.48 -9.18 17.90
N SER A 278 10.17 -8.24 18.80
CA SER A 278 9.55 -8.55 20.10
C SER A 278 8.25 -9.34 19.96
N LYS A 279 7.50 -9.11 18.87
CA LYS A 279 6.27 -9.83 18.53
C LYS A 279 6.48 -11.33 18.36
N ALA A 280 7.59 -11.78 17.76
CA ALA A 280 7.86 -13.20 17.58
C ALA A 280 8.01 -13.93 18.94
N LYS A 281 8.71 -13.32 19.89
CA LYS A 281 8.83 -13.85 21.27
C LYS A 281 7.49 -13.89 22.01
N LEU A 282 6.66 -12.86 21.81
CA LEU A 282 5.33 -12.82 22.40
C LEU A 282 4.40 -13.89 21.80
N ILE A 283 4.47 -14.11 20.50
CA ILE A 283 3.72 -15.19 19.85
C ILE A 283 4.21 -16.55 20.36
N GLU A 284 5.53 -16.75 20.51
CA GLU A 284 6.08 -17.96 21.12
C GLU A 284 5.53 -18.20 22.54
N SER A 285 5.48 -17.18 23.39
CA SER A 285 4.96 -17.35 24.76
C SER A 285 3.47 -17.65 24.82
N LEU A 286 2.69 -17.10 23.89
CA LEU A 286 1.24 -17.31 23.82
C LEU A 286 0.88 -18.67 23.20
N THR A 287 1.62 -19.12 22.20
CA THR A 287 1.26 -20.29 21.38
C THR A 287 2.07 -21.54 21.69
N GLY A 288 3.22 -21.40 22.35
CA GLY A 288 4.21 -22.46 22.52
C GLY A 288 5.04 -22.77 21.27
N LEU A 289 4.76 -22.13 20.14
CA LEU A 289 5.51 -22.34 18.89
C LEU A 289 6.84 -21.59 18.96
N LYS A 290 7.95 -22.32 18.79
CA LYS A 290 9.29 -21.74 18.81
C LYS A 290 9.51 -20.81 17.63
N ALA A 291 9.82 -19.54 17.89
CA ALA A 291 10.26 -18.62 16.86
C ALA A 291 11.72 -18.91 16.48
N PRO A 292 12.15 -18.64 15.23
CA PRO A 292 13.57 -18.71 14.89
C PRO A 292 14.44 -17.80 15.77
N ALA A 293 15.68 -18.21 16.00
CA ALA A 293 16.61 -17.48 16.84
C ALA A 293 16.95 -16.08 16.28
N GLU A 294 17.14 -15.11 17.17
CA GLU A 294 17.62 -13.78 16.83
C GLU A 294 19.16 -13.75 16.76
N PRO A 295 19.78 -12.89 15.93
CA PRO A 295 19.14 -11.93 15.02
C PRO A 295 18.52 -12.60 13.77
N ARG A 296 17.41 -12.03 13.29
CA ARG A 296 16.57 -12.56 12.20
C ARG A 296 16.99 -12.04 10.82
N GLY A 297 18.04 -12.63 10.27
CA GLY A 297 18.53 -12.29 8.91
C GLY A 297 17.55 -12.65 7.78
N ASP A 298 16.64 -13.60 8.00
CA ASP A 298 15.55 -13.93 7.09
C ASP A 298 14.51 -12.80 6.98
N LEU A 299 14.21 -12.14 8.10
CA LEU A 299 13.31 -10.97 8.13
C LEU A 299 14.00 -9.73 7.57
N GLU A 300 15.30 -9.54 7.85
CA GLU A 300 16.09 -8.49 7.22
C GLU A 300 16.07 -8.62 5.69
N SER A 301 16.26 -9.84 5.19
CA SER A 301 16.16 -10.12 3.75
C SER A 301 14.77 -9.83 3.22
N ALA A 302 13.71 -10.35 3.86
CA ALA A 302 12.34 -10.21 3.36
C ALA A 302 11.81 -8.76 3.38
N TRP A 303 12.14 -7.95 4.40
CA TRP A 303 11.58 -6.59 4.54
C TRP A 303 12.51 -5.48 4.07
N LEU A 304 13.85 -5.66 4.14
CA LEU A 304 14.79 -4.56 3.97
C LEU A 304 15.70 -4.67 2.74
N TYR A 305 16.00 -5.88 2.25
CA TYR A 305 16.85 -6.06 1.05
C TYR A 305 16.15 -6.77 -0.13
N GLY A 306 14.99 -7.37 0.11
CA GLY A 306 14.39 -8.38 -0.76
C GLY A 306 15.08 -9.74 -0.65
N LEU A 307 14.35 -10.80 -0.99
CA LEU A 307 14.86 -12.17 -1.00
C LEU A 307 15.79 -12.38 -2.20
N SER A 308 17.00 -12.88 -1.92
CA SER A 308 18.12 -12.98 -2.86
C SER A 308 18.15 -14.27 -3.68
N ASP A 309 17.18 -15.16 -3.48
CA ASP A 309 16.93 -16.37 -4.27
C ASP A 309 16.39 -16.08 -5.69
N GLY A 310 16.60 -14.85 -6.18
CA GLY A 310 16.06 -14.33 -7.42
C GLY A 310 14.61 -13.85 -7.30
N LEU A 311 14.01 -13.85 -6.11
CA LEU A 311 12.63 -13.43 -5.96
C LEU A 311 12.45 -11.93 -6.18
N ASN A 312 12.99 -11.07 -5.31
CA ASN A 312 12.70 -9.62 -5.36
C ASN A 312 13.79 -8.71 -4.77
N SER A 313 15.02 -9.19 -4.59
CA SER A 313 16.14 -8.31 -4.21
C SER A 313 16.62 -7.48 -5.40
N HIS A 314 16.92 -6.19 -5.16
CA HIS A 314 17.52 -5.30 -6.16
C HIS A 314 18.87 -5.80 -6.69
N ARG A 315 19.53 -6.74 -6.01
CA ARG A 315 20.71 -7.47 -6.53
C ARG A 315 20.44 -8.21 -7.85
N THR A 316 19.16 -8.41 -8.20
CA THR A 316 18.74 -8.98 -9.49
C THR A 316 18.86 -7.97 -10.63
N ASN A 317 18.93 -6.67 -10.34
CA ASN A 317 19.11 -5.62 -11.35
C ASN A 317 20.56 -5.55 -11.80
N GLN A 318 20.81 -5.82 -13.08
CA GLN A 318 22.17 -5.90 -13.64
C GLN A 318 22.90 -4.55 -13.64
N ASP A 319 22.15 -3.46 -13.66
CA ASP A 319 22.70 -2.11 -13.79
C ASP A 319 22.74 -1.34 -12.46
N ALA A 320 22.26 -1.94 -11.36
CA ALA A 320 22.26 -1.33 -10.03
C ALA A 320 23.64 -1.46 -9.36
N ASP A 321 24.04 -0.45 -8.58
CA ASP A 321 25.25 -0.52 -7.78
C ASP A 321 25.01 -1.33 -6.49
N ALA A 322 25.47 -2.59 -6.50
CA ALA A 322 25.32 -3.47 -5.35
C ALA A 322 26.01 -2.96 -4.07
N ALA A 323 27.00 -2.07 -4.18
CA ALA A 323 27.66 -1.45 -3.01
C ALA A 323 26.86 -0.27 -2.43
N GLY A 324 26.01 0.36 -3.25
CA GLY A 324 25.13 1.45 -2.85
C GLY A 324 23.82 1.00 -2.19
N MET A 325 23.50 -0.30 -2.23
CA MET A 325 22.27 -0.82 -1.66
C MET A 325 22.25 -0.72 -0.12
N VAL A 326 21.11 -0.28 0.42
CA VAL A 326 20.89 -0.09 1.86
C VAL A 326 19.69 -0.90 2.33
N PRO A 327 19.57 -1.21 3.63
CA PRO A 327 18.35 -1.80 4.15
C PRO A 327 17.25 -0.73 4.16
N ALA A 328 16.22 -0.94 3.34
CA ALA A 328 15.15 0.01 3.10
C ALA A 328 13.78 -0.68 3.18
N GLU A 329 12.87 -0.14 3.98
CA GLU A 329 11.50 -0.63 4.12
C GLU A 329 10.69 -0.25 2.87
N GLU A 330 10.49 -1.23 2.00
CA GLU A 330 9.84 -1.07 0.69
C GLU A 330 9.10 -2.34 0.29
N LEU A 331 7.93 -2.20 -0.33
CA LEU A 331 7.26 -3.33 -0.98
C LEU A 331 7.95 -3.61 -2.31
N ARG A 332 8.87 -4.59 -2.32
CA ARG A 332 9.66 -4.94 -3.50
C ARG A 332 8.91 -5.89 -4.43
N LEU A 333 8.85 -5.52 -5.71
CA LEU A 333 8.24 -6.30 -6.77
C LEU A 333 9.27 -6.62 -7.85
N ASN A 334 9.43 -7.91 -8.15
CA ASN A 334 10.06 -8.39 -9.37
C ASN A 334 9.01 -8.47 -10.47
N MET A 335 9.12 -7.52 -11.40
CA MET A 335 8.23 -7.35 -12.54
C MET A 335 8.40 -8.45 -13.60
N SER A 336 9.47 -9.24 -13.54
CA SER A 336 9.66 -10.38 -14.45
C SER A 336 8.94 -11.65 -14.00
N THR A 337 8.46 -11.70 -12.74
CA THR A 337 7.74 -12.86 -12.23
C THR A 337 6.44 -13.08 -13.02
N PRO A 338 6.22 -14.29 -13.59
CA PRO A 338 5.01 -14.59 -14.34
C PRO A 338 3.74 -14.43 -13.51
N ILE A 339 2.63 -14.12 -14.20
CA ILE A 339 1.31 -14.14 -13.57
C ILE A 339 0.99 -15.57 -13.13
N SER A 340 0.64 -15.75 -11.85
CA SER A 340 0.32 -17.08 -11.33
C SER A 340 -1.02 -17.57 -11.87
N PRO A 341 -1.06 -18.73 -12.55
CA PRO A 341 -2.30 -19.28 -13.09
C PRO A 341 -3.26 -19.75 -11.98
N ARG A 342 -2.70 -20.07 -10.80
CA ARG A 342 -3.42 -20.43 -9.59
C ARG A 342 -2.81 -19.67 -8.42
N ALA A 343 -3.30 -18.45 -8.19
CA ALA A 343 -2.87 -17.64 -7.07
C ALA A 343 -3.16 -18.35 -5.74
N HIS A 344 -2.15 -18.44 -4.88
CA HIS A 344 -2.28 -18.91 -3.51
C HIS A 344 -2.23 -17.72 -2.55
N ARG A 345 -3.17 -17.66 -1.61
CA ARG A 345 -3.34 -16.49 -0.73
C ARG A 345 -2.17 -16.29 0.25
N LEU A 346 -1.40 -17.33 0.54
CA LEU A 346 -0.12 -17.21 1.29
C LEU A 346 1.09 -16.82 0.42
N GLY A 347 0.91 -16.62 -0.89
CA GLY A 347 1.97 -16.20 -1.78
C GLY A 347 3.20 -17.12 -1.76
N TYR A 348 4.37 -16.50 -1.68
CA TYR A 348 5.66 -17.16 -1.87
C TYR A 348 5.88 -18.36 -0.95
N ILE A 349 5.49 -18.25 0.33
CA ILE A 349 5.69 -19.33 1.32
C ILE A 349 4.83 -20.58 1.05
N ALA A 350 3.87 -20.50 0.12
CA ALA A 350 3.07 -21.62 -0.36
C ALA A 350 3.43 -22.04 -1.80
N GLY A 351 4.59 -21.61 -2.30
CA GLY A 351 5.08 -21.94 -3.65
C GLY A 351 4.50 -21.08 -4.77
N ASP A 352 3.89 -19.93 -4.45
CA ASP A 352 3.39 -18.96 -5.42
C ASP A 352 4.31 -17.73 -5.48
N PRO A 353 5.30 -17.67 -6.40
CA PRO A 353 6.32 -16.63 -6.42
C PRO A 353 5.78 -15.24 -6.80
N GLN A 354 4.54 -15.13 -7.28
CA GLN A 354 3.91 -13.85 -7.60
C GLN A 354 3.26 -13.19 -6.36
N GLY A 355 2.96 -13.96 -5.32
CA GLY A 355 2.35 -13.43 -4.11
C GLY A 355 3.39 -12.84 -3.15
N PHE A 356 2.89 -12.18 -2.09
CA PHE A 356 3.73 -11.63 -1.02
C PHE A 356 4.82 -12.61 -0.53
N PRO A 357 6.08 -12.15 -0.33
CA PRO A 357 6.54 -10.77 -0.33
C PRO A 357 6.99 -10.21 -1.69
N ASN A 358 6.76 -10.89 -2.81
CA ASN A 358 7.08 -10.36 -4.14
C ASN A 358 5.96 -9.43 -4.64
N GLY A 359 5.98 -8.18 -4.18
CA GLY A 359 4.82 -7.31 -4.24
C GLY A 359 3.73 -7.82 -3.31
N ARG A 360 2.49 -7.43 -3.59
CA ARG A 360 1.30 -7.86 -2.86
C ARG A 360 0.07 -7.72 -3.74
N ARG A 361 -0.69 -8.81 -3.91
CA ARG A 361 -1.99 -8.79 -4.57
C ARG A 361 -3.09 -8.44 -3.59
N LEU A 362 -4.22 -7.93 -4.08
CA LEU A 362 -5.39 -7.62 -3.24
C LEU A 362 -5.94 -8.83 -2.50
N ASP A 363 -5.76 -10.03 -3.05
CA ASP A 363 -6.26 -11.28 -2.47
C ASP A 363 -5.22 -12.02 -1.60
N ASP A 364 -4.00 -11.49 -1.44
CA ASP A 364 -3.00 -12.10 -0.54
C ASP A 364 -3.42 -11.93 0.93
N ASP A 365 -3.38 -13.02 1.70
CA ASP A 365 -3.71 -13.04 3.13
C ASP A 365 -2.51 -12.60 3.94
N ILE A 366 -2.44 -11.30 4.15
CA ILE A 366 -1.23 -10.72 4.71
C ILE A 366 -1.05 -11.01 6.18
N SER A 367 -2.14 -11.19 6.92
CA SER A 367 -2.06 -11.49 8.35
C SER A 367 -1.52 -12.90 8.57
N ALA A 368 -2.02 -13.88 7.81
CA ALA A 368 -1.49 -15.25 7.88
C ALA A 368 -0.06 -15.35 7.34
N SER A 369 0.25 -14.65 6.23
CA SER A 369 1.58 -14.67 5.61
C SER A 369 2.65 -14.06 6.51
N VAL A 370 2.42 -12.85 7.03
CA VAL A 370 3.35 -12.16 7.93
C VAL A 370 3.54 -12.96 9.22
N LEU A 371 2.45 -13.49 9.80
CA LEU A 371 2.54 -14.33 10.99
C LEU A 371 3.37 -15.59 10.74
N SER A 372 3.18 -16.26 9.60
CA SER A 372 3.95 -17.45 9.22
C SER A 372 5.43 -17.12 9.02
N ILE A 373 5.75 -16.02 8.34
CA ILE A 373 7.13 -15.58 8.14
C ILE A 373 7.80 -15.22 9.47
N LEU A 374 7.10 -14.50 10.35
CA LEU A 374 7.58 -14.20 11.71
C LEU A 374 7.93 -15.46 12.49
N MET A 375 7.20 -16.56 12.28
CA MET A 375 7.45 -17.85 12.92
C MET A 375 8.33 -18.80 12.10
N GLY A 376 8.98 -18.31 11.04
CA GLY A 376 10.07 -19.03 10.36
C GLY A 376 9.73 -19.69 9.03
N ALA A 377 8.61 -19.34 8.38
CA ALA A 377 8.22 -19.93 7.09
C ALA A 377 9.23 -19.71 5.95
N LEU A 378 10.16 -18.76 6.07
CA LEU A 378 11.22 -18.53 5.09
C LEU A 378 12.44 -19.43 5.27
N THR A 379 12.67 -19.95 6.48
CA THR A 379 13.82 -20.80 6.80
C THR A 379 13.43 -22.27 6.96
N THR A 380 12.15 -22.54 7.23
CA THR A 380 11.58 -23.87 7.37
C THR A 380 10.39 -24.00 6.41
N PRO A 381 10.42 -24.91 5.41
CA PRO A 381 9.34 -25.06 4.45
C PRO A 381 8.00 -25.41 5.09
N GLY A 382 6.93 -24.77 4.61
CA GLY A 382 5.55 -24.99 5.05
C GLY A 382 5.03 -23.93 6.04
N MET A 383 3.76 -24.06 6.42
CA MET A 383 3.17 -23.19 7.43
C MET A 383 3.72 -23.64 8.80
N PRO A 384 4.38 -22.76 9.57
CA PRO A 384 4.75 -23.08 10.94
C PRO A 384 3.50 -23.54 11.70
N GLY A 385 3.66 -24.35 12.75
CA GLY A 385 2.58 -25.06 13.47
C GLY A 385 1.45 -24.21 14.10
N ILE A 386 1.27 -22.97 13.65
CA ILE A 386 0.20 -22.01 13.95
C ILE A 386 -1.17 -22.52 13.46
N GLY A 387 -1.19 -23.37 12.42
CA GLY A 387 -2.40 -24.01 11.90
C GLY A 387 -3.22 -23.16 10.93
N PRO A 388 -4.26 -23.72 10.27
CA PRO A 388 -5.08 -23.02 9.30
C PRO A 388 -6.05 -22.00 9.93
N ASP A 389 -6.18 -21.98 11.25
CA ASP A 389 -7.13 -21.13 11.96
C ASP A 389 -6.71 -19.65 12.02
N VAL A 390 -5.53 -19.29 11.49
CA VAL A 390 -5.11 -17.90 11.26
C VAL A 390 -5.38 -17.40 9.86
N MET A 391 -5.89 -18.26 8.96
CA MET A 391 -6.29 -17.84 7.62
C MET A 391 -7.55 -16.97 7.70
N GLY A 392 -7.52 -15.84 7.03
CA GLY A 392 -8.66 -14.96 6.84
C GLY A 392 -9.63 -15.50 5.79
N GLY A 393 -10.88 -15.03 5.85
CA GLY A 393 -11.94 -15.42 4.92
C GLY A 393 -11.74 -14.83 3.53
N LYS A 394 -12.31 -13.66 3.29
CA LYS A 394 -12.26 -12.91 2.02
C LYS A 394 -12.65 -11.45 2.26
N PRO A 395 -12.37 -10.53 1.33
CA PRO A 395 -12.90 -9.17 1.40
C PRO A 395 -14.43 -9.15 1.45
N THR A 396 -15.02 -8.09 2.01
CA THR A 396 -16.49 -7.90 2.07
C THR A 396 -17.13 -8.01 0.70
N LYS A 397 -16.50 -7.42 -0.31
CA LYS A 397 -16.91 -7.48 -1.70
C LYS A 397 -15.75 -7.98 -2.56
N PRO A 398 -15.97 -8.94 -3.48
CA PRO A 398 -14.91 -9.45 -4.33
C PRO A 398 -14.25 -8.34 -5.15
N ASN A 399 -12.91 -8.38 -5.22
CA ASN A 399 -12.12 -7.54 -6.09
C ASN A 399 -12.47 -7.80 -7.58
N THR A 400 -12.28 -6.78 -8.41
CA THR A 400 -12.53 -6.87 -9.86
C THR A 400 -11.30 -7.40 -10.59
N LYS A 401 -11.51 -8.00 -11.76
CA LYS A 401 -10.42 -8.57 -12.58
C LYS A 401 -9.76 -7.57 -13.52
N THR A 402 -10.32 -6.36 -13.60
CA THR A 402 -9.90 -5.31 -14.49
C THR A 402 -9.59 -4.06 -13.71
N PHE A 403 -8.71 -3.20 -14.23
CA PHE A 403 -8.39 -1.91 -13.62
C PHE A 403 -9.67 -1.15 -13.21
N PRO A 404 -9.76 -0.62 -11.97
CA PRO A 404 -8.70 -0.46 -10.98
C PRO A 404 -8.60 -1.62 -9.96
N TYR A 405 -9.13 -2.81 -10.27
CA TYR A 405 -9.09 -4.06 -9.50
C TYR A 405 -9.83 -4.06 -8.15
N LEU A 406 -10.17 -2.88 -7.63
CA LEU A 406 -10.98 -2.73 -6.43
C LEU A 406 -12.47 -2.89 -6.74
N ALA A 407 -13.23 -3.38 -5.76
CA ALA A 407 -14.68 -3.36 -5.84
C ALA A 407 -15.22 -1.92 -5.67
N ILE A 408 -16.36 -1.62 -6.30
CA ILE A 408 -17.07 -0.36 -6.02
C ILE A 408 -17.48 -0.29 -4.54
N PRO A 409 -17.62 0.93 -3.97
CA PRO A 409 -18.00 1.13 -2.58
C PRO A 409 -19.25 0.34 -2.17
N LEU A 410 -19.22 -0.09 -0.92
CA LEU A 410 -20.37 -0.60 -0.20
C LEU A 410 -21.40 0.53 -0.01
N HIS A 411 -22.67 0.15 -0.01
CA HIS A 411 -23.80 1.05 0.22
C HIS A 411 -24.95 0.31 0.90
N PHE A 412 -25.88 1.10 1.46
CA PHE A 412 -27.13 0.62 2.03
C PHE A 412 -28.29 0.82 1.05
#